data_AF-A0A8B6CK68-F1
#
_entry.id   AF-A0A8B6CK68-F1
#
_cell.length_a   1.000
_cell.length_b   1.000
_cell.length_c   1.000
_cell.angle_alpha   90.00
_cell.angle_beta   90.00
_cell.angle_gamma   90.00
#
_symmetry.space_group_name_H-M   'P 1'
#
loop_
_entity.id
_entity.type
_entity.pdbx_description
1 polymer ?
#
loop_
_entity_poly.entity_id
_entity_poly.type
_entity_poly.pdbx_seq_one_letter_code
_entity_poly.pdbx_strand_id
1 'polypeptide(L)'
;MNTRFDRKIVVVDTPGLYDTGMTNEQVTKEIVKCIGMTAPGPHAILLTVNVGRFTKEEQDTVKHFVDHFGIGMYNYLMVVFTRADDLEDDNLDIREYVKHCPQSLQAILKLCDHRYIPFNNKLSGYSQEQQVKNLIGCVDEVVSKHGGFCYTNEMYEEAEKTLRRREDEVKRKLKEEERRKVETLHRHLQMEFDEKFALANEEKEKLADEIKKIETDKQIAESREAETRDQINALKNELKDCKQQEETRNKEQEERLERKLHEMERKQAEQLQMQTNKANEDRITQLQKQMEDNERRREQQIEDLRRENERKVRDVEESYRRQQEAAALRDNSRTGIEKEEDAFSQIWTGVKGAAKAVVETVKKCSIM
;
A
#
# COMPACT_ATOMS: atom_id res chain seq x y z
N MET A 1 -52.49 -29.56 33.31
CA MET A 1 -52.63 -30.27 34.61
C MET A 1 -52.90 -29.21 35.66
N ASN A 2 -53.90 -29.40 36.51
CA ASN A 2 -54.38 -28.34 37.38
C ASN A 2 -53.63 -28.39 38.72
N THR A 3 -52.81 -27.38 38.99
CA THR A 3 -52.26 -27.12 40.32
C THR A 3 -53.26 -26.30 41.12
N ARG A 4 -53.57 -26.75 42.35
CA ARG A 4 -54.47 -26.05 43.28
C ARG A 4 -53.88 -26.16 44.68
N PHE A 5 -53.81 -25.05 45.42
CA PHE A 5 -53.13 -24.97 46.72
C PHE A 5 -51.71 -25.55 46.69
N ASP A 6 -50.91 -25.12 45.71
CA ASP A 6 -49.52 -25.54 45.47
C ASP A 6 -49.29 -27.04 45.27
N ARG A 7 -50.35 -27.81 44.97
CA ARG A 7 -50.29 -29.25 44.73
C ARG A 7 -50.90 -29.61 43.39
N LYS A 8 -50.33 -30.63 42.73
CA LYS A 8 -50.92 -31.27 41.55
C LYS A 8 -52.01 -32.23 42.04
N ILE A 9 -53.27 -31.88 41.81
CA ILE A 9 -54.41 -32.72 42.18
C ILE A 9 -54.87 -33.51 40.94
N VAL A 10 -55.04 -34.82 41.11
CA VAL A 10 -55.65 -35.70 40.10
C VAL A 10 -56.90 -36.28 40.74
N VAL A 11 -58.06 -36.00 40.14
CA VAL A 11 -59.33 -36.63 40.50
C VAL A 11 -59.68 -37.58 39.36
N VAL A 12 -59.90 -38.83 39.70
CA VAL A 12 -60.41 -39.85 38.77
C VAL A 12 -61.88 -40.03 39.09
N ASP A 13 -62.73 -39.52 38.20
CA ASP A 13 -64.17 -39.73 38.28
C ASP A 13 -64.50 -41.15 37.79
N THR A 14 -65.34 -41.86 38.54
CA THR A 14 -65.81 -43.21 38.18
C THR A 14 -67.26 -43.09 37.71
N PRO A 15 -67.58 -43.41 36.44
CA PRO A 15 -68.97 -43.38 35.97
C PRO A 15 -69.82 -44.33 36.83
N GLY A 16 -71.13 -44.05 36.93
CA GLY A 16 -72.06 -44.80 37.80
C GLY A 16 -72.03 -46.31 37.54
N LEU A 17 -71.23 -47.04 38.32
CA LEU A 17 -70.94 -48.46 38.08
C LEU A 17 -72.18 -49.36 38.21
N TYR A 18 -73.21 -48.89 38.90
CA TYR A 18 -74.47 -49.61 39.11
C TYR A 18 -75.70 -48.85 38.59
N ASP A 19 -75.52 -47.96 37.60
CA ASP A 19 -76.63 -47.58 36.73
C ASP A 19 -77.22 -48.84 36.08
N THR A 20 -78.55 -48.90 35.99
CA THR A 20 -79.37 -50.11 35.77
C THR A 20 -79.18 -50.84 34.42
N GLY A 21 -78.15 -50.51 33.65
CA GLY A 21 -77.80 -51.13 32.37
C GLY A 21 -76.37 -51.70 32.25
N MET A 22 -75.51 -51.60 33.27
CA MET A 22 -74.15 -52.19 33.20
C MET A 22 -74.11 -53.68 33.61
N THR A 23 -73.27 -54.47 32.92
CA THR A 23 -72.97 -55.86 33.32
C THR A 23 -71.78 -55.91 34.29
N ASN A 24 -71.71 -56.97 35.12
CA ASN A 24 -70.59 -57.18 36.04
C ASN A 24 -69.21 -57.13 35.34
N GLU A 25 -69.10 -57.61 34.09
CA GLU A 25 -67.87 -57.55 33.31
C GLU A 25 -67.46 -56.11 32.95
N GLN A 26 -68.43 -55.25 32.62
CA GLN A 26 -68.20 -53.83 32.35
C GLN A 26 -67.75 -53.09 33.61
N VAL A 27 -68.38 -53.40 34.76
CA VAL A 27 -67.99 -52.87 36.07
C VAL A 27 -66.56 -53.27 36.43
N THR A 28 -66.21 -54.55 36.34
CA THR A 28 -64.84 -55.03 36.60
C THR A 28 -63.83 -54.36 35.67
N LYS A 29 -64.17 -54.14 34.39
CA LYS A 29 -63.29 -53.45 33.43
C LYS A 29 -63.03 -51.99 33.79
N GLU A 30 -64.04 -51.24 34.21
CA GLU A 30 -63.86 -49.85 34.66
C GLU A 30 -63.13 -49.78 36.01
N ILE A 31 -63.30 -50.76 36.90
CA ILE A 31 -62.48 -50.91 38.13
C ILE A 31 -61.00 -51.12 37.78
N VAL A 32 -60.67 -52.07 36.89
CA VAL A 32 -59.27 -52.33 36.46
C VAL A 32 -58.64 -51.11 35.78
N LYS A 33 -59.42 -50.39 34.96
CA LYS A 33 -59.00 -49.12 34.35
C LYS A 33 -58.76 -48.04 35.41
N CYS A 34 -59.61 -47.93 36.43
CA CYS A 34 -59.42 -47.00 37.55
C CYS A 34 -58.12 -47.28 38.30
N ILE A 35 -57.83 -48.54 38.62
CA ILE A 35 -56.56 -48.97 39.24
C ILE A 35 -55.36 -48.54 38.38
N GLY A 36 -55.41 -48.79 37.06
CA GLY A 36 -54.36 -48.38 36.13
C GLY A 36 -54.17 -46.85 36.02
N MET A 37 -55.22 -46.06 36.21
CA MET A 37 -55.17 -44.58 36.21
C MET A 37 -54.73 -43.97 37.54
N THR A 38 -54.87 -44.71 38.65
CA THR A 38 -54.60 -44.21 40.01
C THR A 38 -53.35 -44.81 40.65
N ALA A 39 -52.69 -45.80 40.02
CA ALA A 39 -51.43 -46.37 40.49
C ALA A 39 -50.34 -45.31 40.78
N PRO A 40 -49.54 -45.44 41.86
CA PRO A 40 -49.43 -46.59 42.78
C PRO A 40 -50.62 -46.76 43.75
N GLY A 41 -51.53 -45.79 43.79
CA GLY A 41 -52.86 -45.90 44.38
C GLY A 41 -53.42 -44.55 44.88
N PRO A 42 -54.71 -44.51 45.27
CA PRO A 42 -55.37 -43.28 45.67
C PRO A 42 -54.95 -42.83 47.08
N HIS A 43 -54.79 -41.51 47.26
CA HIS A 43 -54.50 -40.88 48.55
C HIS A 43 -55.74 -40.77 49.45
N ALA A 44 -56.93 -40.72 48.85
CA ALA A 44 -58.22 -40.85 49.50
C ALA A 44 -59.24 -41.37 48.48
N ILE A 45 -60.28 -42.03 48.96
CA ILE A 45 -61.40 -42.54 48.17
C ILE A 45 -62.65 -41.82 48.67
N LEU A 46 -63.39 -41.16 47.76
CA LEU A 46 -64.53 -40.32 48.13
C LEU A 46 -65.83 -41.03 47.75
N LEU A 47 -66.63 -41.43 48.74
CA LEU A 47 -67.98 -41.92 48.53
C LEU A 47 -68.96 -40.75 48.60
N THR A 48 -69.43 -40.27 47.45
CA THR A 48 -70.44 -39.20 47.38
C THR A 48 -71.84 -39.75 47.63
N VAL A 49 -72.54 -39.22 48.63
CA VAL A 49 -73.91 -39.62 49.00
C VAL A 49 -74.76 -38.36 49.16
N ASN A 50 -75.95 -38.34 48.59
CA ASN A 50 -76.86 -37.21 48.80
C ASN A 50 -77.46 -37.23 50.22
N VAL A 51 -77.61 -36.05 50.82
CA VAL A 51 -78.46 -35.90 52.02
C VAL A 51 -79.85 -36.49 51.75
N GLY A 52 -80.37 -37.26 52.71
CA GLY A 52 -81.68 -37.90 52.63
C GLY A 52 -81.78 -39.14 51.72
N ARG A 53 -80.72 -39.50 50.96
CA ARG A 53 -80.75 -40.64 50.03
C ARG A 53 -79.48 -41.48 50.15
N PHE A 54 -79.64 -42.71 50.63
CA PHE A 54 -78.65 -43.78 50.46
C PHE A 54 -79.35 -45.00 49.82
N THR A 55 -79.03 -45.32 48.56
CA THR A 55 -79.72 -46.37 47.79
C THR A 55 -79.06 -47.73 47.90
N LYS A 56 -79.79 -48.77 47.48
CA LYS A 56 -79.22 -50.11 47.34
C LYS A 56 -78.08 -50.15 46.31
N GLU A 57 -78.18 -49.39 45.22
CA GLU A 57 -77.14 -49.30 44.18
C GLU A 57 -75.83 -48.74 44.76
N GLU A 58 -75.91 -47.70 45.60
CA GLU A 58 -74.76 -47.12 46.31
C GLU A 58 -74.16 -48.12 47.32
N GLN A 59 -75.00 -48.87 48.05
CA GLN A 59 -74.56 -49.94 48.95
C GLN A 59 -73.87 -51.10 48.22
N ASP A 60 -74.45 -51.57 47.11
CA ASP A 60 -73.89 -52.65 46.29
C ASP A 60 -72.58 -52.18 45.62
N THR A 61 -72.51 -50.93 45.16
CA THR A 61 -71.27 -50.30 44.65
C THR A 61 -70.15 -50.36 45.67
N VAL A 62 -70.39 -49.89 46.91
CA VAL A 62 -69.37 -49.91 47.98
C VAL A 62 -68.92 -51.33 48.28
N LYS A 63 -69.84 -52.30 48.33
CA LYS A 63 -69.49 -53.71 48.53
C LYS A 63 -68.57 -54.22 47.40
N HIS A 64 -68.92 -53.97 46.15
CA HIS A 64 -68.11 -54.42 45.02
C HIS A 64 -66.72 -53.76 44.96
N PHE A 65 -66.59 -52.50 45.35
CA PHE A 65 -65.28 -51.88 45.56
C PHE A 65 -64.49 -52.60 46.67
N VAL A 66 -65.11 -52.92 47.81
CA VAL A 66 -64.43 -53.65 48.91
C VAL A 66 -64.03 -55.06 48.50
N ASP A 67 -64.85 -55.76 47.70
CA ASP A 67 -64.55 -57.11 47.20
C ASP A 67 -63.31 -57.12 46.27
N HIS A 68 -63.06 -56.04 45.52
CA HIS A 68 -61.89 -55.91 44.64
C HIS A 68 -60.68 -55.30 45.36
N PHE A 69 -60.86 -54.17 46.03
CA PHE A 69 -59.76 -53.42 46.65
C PHE A 69 -59.31 -54.12 47.93
N GLY A 70 -60.25 -54.66 48.71
CA GLY A 70 -60.03 -55.27 50.01
C GLY A 70 -60.49 -54.37 51.16
N ILE A 71 -60.71 -54.94 52.34
CA ILE A 71 -61.26 -54.21 53.50
C ILE A 71 -60.40 -53.02 53.96
N GLY A 72 -59.09 -53.02 53.66
CA GLY A 72 -58.21 -51.88 53.90
C GLY A 72 -58.59 -50.61 53.14
N MET A 73 -59.44 -50.69 52.12
CA MET A 73 -59.99 -49.53 51.40
C MET A 73 -60.69 -48.55 52.35
N TYR A 74 -61.40 -49.05 53.37
CA TYR A 74 -62.07 -48.21 54.36
C TYR A 74 -61.11 -47.29 55.12
N ASN A 75 -59.84 -47.65 55.25
CA ASN A 75 -58.82 -46.83 55.89
C ASN A 75 -58.51 -45.54 55.10
N TYR A 76 -58.83 -45.49 53.80
CA TYR A 76 -58.67 -44.30 52.95
C TYR A 76 -60.01 -43.72 52.46
N LEU A 77 -61.13 -44.33 52.85
CA LEU A 77 -62.47 -43.88 52.49
C LEU A 77 -62.90 -42.65 53.31
N MET A 78 -63.56 -41.71 52.65
CA MET A 78 -64.29 -40.59 53.26
C MET A 78 -65.67 -40.48 52.62
N VAL A 79 -66.71 -40.17 53.41
CA VAL A 79 -68.07 -39.95 52.90
C VAL A 79 -68.28 -38.46 52.64
N VAL A 80 -68.63 -38.10 51.41
CA VAL A 80 -68.92 -36.72 51.00
C VAL A 80 -70.43 -36.56 50.89
N PHE A 81 -71.03 -35.82 51.82
CA PHE A 81 -72.47 -35.58 51.84
C PHE A 81 -72.83 -34.42 50.91
N THR A 82 -73.28 -34.75 49.69
CA THR A 82 -73.72 -33.77 48.69
C THR A 82 -75.13 -33.28 48.98
N ARG A 83 -75.45 -32.07 48.48
CA ARG A 83 -76.67 -31.32 48.83
C ARG A 83 -76.73 -30.95 50.32
N ALA A 84 -75.60 -30.57 50.90
CA ALA A 84 -75.54 -30.12 52.29
C ALA A 84 -76.38 -28.86 52.58
N ASP A 85 -76.77 -28.12 51.55
CA ASP A 85 -77.75 -27.03 51.62
C ASP A 85 -79.15 -27.50 52.05
N ASP A 86 -79.58 -28.72 51.71
CA ASP A 86 -80.86 -29.26 52.20
C ASP A 86 -80.88 -29.35 53.75
N LEU A 87 -79.71 -29.56 54.39
CA LEU A 87 -79.59 -29.58 55.85
C LEU A 87 -79.72 -28.18 56.47
N GLU A 88 -79.25 -27.15 55.77
CA GLU A 88 -79.38 -25.76 56.21
C GLU A 88 -80.84 -25.30 56.15
N ASP A 89 -81.55 -25.66 55.07
CA ASP A 89 -82.99 -25.41 54.89
C ASP A 89 -83.83 -26.10 56.01
N ASP A 90 -83.50 -27.34 56.36
CA ASP A 90 -84.17 -28.11 57.44
C ASP A 90 -83.67 -27.76 58.87
N ASN A 91 -82.73 -26.83 59.03
CA ASN A 91 -82.04 -26.50 60.30
C ASN A 91 -81.42 -27.72 61.03
N LEU A 92 -80.89 -28.70 60.27
CA LEU A 92 -80.37 -29.96 60.78
C LEU A 92 -78.83 -29.98 60.76
N ASP A 93 -78.17 -30.20 61.91
CA ASP A 93 -76.71 -30.41 61.94
C ASP A 93 -76.36 -31.74 61.24
N ILE A 94 -75.32 -31.75 60.40
CA ILE A 94 -74.78 -32.95 59.74
C ILE A 94 -74.45 -34.08 60.74
N ARG A 95 -74.02 -33.73 61.97
CA ARG A 95 -73.76 -34.66 63.07
C ARG A 95 -75.02 -35.34 63.58
N GLU A 96 -76.16 -34.64 63.53
CA GLU A 96 -77.46 -35.19 63.91
C GLU A 96 -78.03 -36.05 62.78
N TYR A 97 -77.94 -35.58 61.52
CA TYR A 97 -78.26 -36.39 60.34
C TYR A 97 -77.50 -37.74 60.35
N VAL A 98 -76.19 -37.73 60.64
CA VAL A 98 -75.35 -38.94 60.70
C VAL A 98 -75.79 -39.94 61.79
N LYS A 99 -76.41 -39.51 62.89
CA LYS A 99 -76.96 -40.42 63.92
C LYS A 99 -78.24 -41.14 63.47
N HIS A 100 -79.01 -40.50 62.58
CA HIS A 100 -80.34 -40.97 62.15
C HIS A 100 -80.38 -41.47 60.70
N CYS A 101 -79.25 -41.41 59.98
CA CYS A 101 -79.16 -41.92 58.60
C CYS A 101 -79.30 -43.46 58.55
N PRO A 102 -79.55 -44.06 57.37
CA PRO A 102 -79.79 -45.50 57.24
C PRO A 102 -78.68 -46.36 57.85
N GLN A 103 -79.04 -47.48 58.50
CA GLN A 103 -78.09 -48.35 59.21
C GLN A 103 -76.93 -48.86 58.34
N SER A 104 -77.16 -49.07 57.04
CA SER A 104 -76.12 -49.47 56.08
C SER A 104 -75.08 -48.36 55.85
N LEU A 105 -75.49 -47.09 55.84
CA LEU A 105 -74.60 -45.94 55.80
C LEU A 105 -73.88 -45.73 57.14
N GLN A 106 -74.57 -45.91 58.28
CA GLN A 106 -73.93 -45.87 59.60
C GLN A 106 -72.81 -46.90 59.74
N ALA A 107 -72.99 -48.10 59.17
CA ALA A 107 -71.96 -49.14 59.14
C ALA A 107 -70.72 -48.71 58.34
N ILE A 108 -70.91 -48.10 57.15
CA ILE A 108 -69.80 -47.55 56.35
C ILE A 108 -69.07 -46.43 57.10
N LEU A 109 -69.82 -45.51 57.72
CA LEU A 109 -69.26 -44.40 58.51
C LEU A 109 -68.42 -44.92 59.68
N LYS A 110 -68.85 -45.99 60.34
CA LYS A 110 -68.07 -46.64 61.41
C LYS A 110 -66.80 -47.31 60.88
N LEU A 111 -66.86 -47.95 59.71
CA LEU A 111 -65.71 -48.58 59.07
C LEU A 111 -64.66 -47.56 58.60
N CYS A 112 -65.07 -46.35 58.21
CA CYS A 112 -64.17 -45.28 57.79
C CYS A 112 -63.79 -44.29 58.92
N ASP A 113 -63.77 -44.71 60.18
CA ASP A 113 -63.35 -43.87 61.34
C ASP A 113 -64.17 -42.55 61.46
N HIS A 114 -65.47 -42.62 61.15
CA HIS A 114 -66.41 -41.50 61.11
C HIS A 114 -65.95 -40.31 60.27
N ARG A 115 -65.15 -40.54 59.21
CA ARG A 115 -64.71 -39.48 58.29
C ARG A 115 -65.78 -39.15 57.26
N TYR A 116 -66.43 -38.03 57.47
CA TYR A 116 -67.37 -37.44 56.54
C TYR A 116 -67.23 -35.93 56.44
N ILE A 117 -67.70 -35.34 55.34
CA ILE A 117 -67.74 -33.89 55.13
C ILE A 117 -69.02 -33.47 54.39
N PRO A 118 -69.76 -32.46 54.87
CA PRO A 118 -70.85 -31.84 54.11
C PRO A 118 -70.29 -31.01 52.94
N PHE A 119 -70.89 -31.14 51.76
CA PHE A 119 -70.43 -30.51 50.53
C PHE A 119 -71.61 -29.92 49.74
N ASN A 120 -71.45 -28.68 49.28
CA ASN A 120 -72.48 -27.92 48.58
C ASN A 120 -71.96 -27.50 47.20
N ASN A 121 -72.33 -28.29 46.19
CA ASN A 121 -71.92 -28.09 44.79
C ASN A 121 -72.46 -26.79 44.17
N LYS A 122 -73.40 -26.08 44.81
CA LYS A 122 -73.91 -24.78 44.36
C LYS A 122 -73.03 -23.60 44.82
N LEU A 123 -72.12 -23.80 45.76
CA LEU A 123 -71.21 -22.73 46.22
C LEU A 123 -70.26 -22.29 45.09
N SER A 124 -69.94 -21.00 45.10
CA SER A 124 -68.98 -20.37 44.18
C SER A 124 -68.04 -19.40 44.92
N GLY A 125 -66.98 -18.97 44.24
CA GLY A 125 -66.01 -18.01 44.78
C GLY A 125 -65.34 -18.48 46.08
N TYR A 126 -65.17 -17.54 47.02
CA TYR A 126 -64.46 -17.77 48.28
C TYR A 126 -65.02 -18.93 49.11
N SER A 127 -66.35 -19.06 49.22
CA SER A 127 -66.98 -20.14 50.00
C SER A 127 -66.72 -21.52 49.39
N GLN A 128 -66.72 -21.64 48.06
CA GLN A 128 -66.33 -22.88 47.38
C GLN A 128 -64.85 -23.18 47.61
N GLU A 129 -63.98 -22.18 47.53
CA GLU A 129 -62.54 -22.37 47.75
C GLU A 129 -62.24 -22.85 49.18
N GLN A 130 -62.88 -22.26 50.18
CA GLN A 130 -62.75 -22.69 51.57
C GLN A 130 -63.32 -24.12 51.79
N GLN A 131 -64.44 -24.48 51.16
CA GLN A 131 -64.98 -25.84 51.23
C GLN A 131 -64.04 -26.88 50.60
N VAL A 132 -63.45 -26.59 49.44
CA VAL A 132 -62.45 -27.49 48.81
C VAL A 132 -61.16 -27.55 49.63
N LYS A 133 -60.72 -26.43 50.23
CA LYS A 133 -59.57 -26.40 51.15
C LYS A 133 -59.82 -27.28 52.38
N ASN A 134 -61.02 -27.26 52.95
CA ASN A 134 -61.41 -28.15 54.05
C ASN A 134 -61.37 -29.62 53.63
N LEU A 135 -61.94 -29.96 52.46
CA LEU A 135 -61.89 -31.33 51.90
C LEU A 135 -60.45 -31.83 51.75
N ILE A 136 -59.55 -31.00 51.23
CA ILE A 136 -58.13 -31.35 51.06
C ILE A 136 -57.42 -31.48 52.42
N GLY A 137 -57.78 -30.65 53.41
CA GLY A 137 -57.31 -30.83 54.79
C GLY A 137 -57.70 -32.19 55.38
N CYS A 138 -58.93 -32.64 55.17
CA CYS A 138 -59.35 -33.98 55.58
C CYS A 138 -58.58 -35.09 54.83
N VAL A 139 -58.27 -34.91 53.54
CA VAL A 139 -57.42 -35.84 52.79
C VAL A 139 -55.99 -35.87 53.34
N ASP A 140 -55.43 -34.72 53.73
CA ASP A 140 -54.11 -34.65 54.38
C ASP A 140 -54.09 -35.37 55.72
N GLU A 141 -55.16 -35.31 56.51
CA GLU A 141 -55.30 -36.08 57.74
C GLU A 141 -55.35 -37.60 57.46
N VAL A 142 -56.05 -38.03 56.42
CA VAL A 142 -56.05 -39.45 55.98
C VAL A 142 -54.63 -39.88 55.60
N VAL A 143 -53.94 -39.14 54.74
CA VAL A 143 -52.58 -39.46 54.29
C VAL A 143 -51.57 -39.42 55.44
N SER A 144 -51.70 -38.45 56.35
CA SER A 144 -50.81 -38.31 57.52
C SER A 144 -51.02 -39.44 58.54
N LYS A 145 -52.27 -39.88 58.79
CA LYS A 145 -52.58 -41.08 59.60
C LYS A 145 -51.92 -42.35 59.02
N HIS A 146 -51.66 -42.38 57.71
CA HIS A 146 -51.00 -43.49 57.01
C HIS A 146 -49.52 -43.22 56.68
N GLY A 147 -48.87 -42.30 57.39
CA GLY A 147 -47.42 -42.06 57.27
C GLY A 147 -46.98 -41.45 55.94
N GLY A 148 -47.88 -40.81 55.19
CA GLY A 148 -47.60 -40.21 53.89
C GLY A 148 -47.83 -41.15 52.69
N PHE A 149 -48.20 -42.41 52.91
CA PHE A 149 -48.44 -43.37 51.84
C PHE A 149 -49.86 -43.27 51.26
N CYS A 150 -50.01 -43.63 49.99
CA CYS A 150 -51.32 -43.85 49.37
C CYS A 150 -51.87 -45.24 49.74
N TYR A 151 -53.15 -45.46 49.48
CA TYR A 151 -53.71 -46.81 49.47
C TYR A 151 -52.96 -47.68 48.44
N THR A 152 -52.73 -48.95 48.75
CA THR A 152 -52.18 -49.92 47.79
C THR A 152 -52.61 -51.35 48.13
N ASN A 153 -52.55 -52.24 47.15
CA ASN A 153 -52.82 -53.68 47.25
C ASN A 153 -52.12 -54.43 46.10
N GLU A 154 -52.29 -55.75 46.00
CA GLU A 154 -51.63 -56.58 44.98
C GLU A 154 -51.88 -56.10 43.54
N MET A 155 -53.11 -55.67 43.21
CA MET A 155 -53.44 -55.15 41.88
C MET A 155 -52.75 -53.80 41.59
N TYR A 156 -52.65 -52.93 42.60
CA TYR A 156 -51.90 -51.68 42.48
C TYR A 156 -50.40 -51.92 42.29
N GLU A 157 -49.81 -52.86 43.04
CA GLU A 157 -48.42 -53.24 42.86
C GLU A 157 -48.16 -53.82 41.46
N GLU A 158 -49.05 -54.67 40.92
CA GLU A 158 -48.91 -55.21 39.58
C GLU A 158 -49.07 -54.14 38.49
N ALA A 159 -50.05 -53.24 38.66
CA ALA A 159 -50.24 -52.09 37.78
C ALA A 159 -49.00 -51.19 37.78
N GLU A 160 -48.45 -50.87 38.96
CA GLU A 160 -47.23 -50.07 39.10
C GLU A 160 -46.01 -50.76 38.47
N LYS A 161 -45.79 -52.07 38.74
CA LYS A 161 -44.72 -52.86 38.11
C LYS A 161 -44.84 -52.85 36.58
N THR A 162 -46.07 -52.92 36.05
CA THR A 162 -46.34 -52.89 34.60
C THR A 162 -46.11 -51.51 34.00
N LEU A 163 -46.53 -50.44 34.68
CA LEU A 163 -46.29 -49.06 34.26
C LEU A 163 -44.80 -48.73 34.24
N ARG A 164 -44.08 -49.01 35.34
CA ARG A 164 -42.62 -48.81 35.43
C ARG A 164 -41.84 -49.53 34.32
N ARG A 165 -42.19 -50.80 34.02
CA ARG A 165 -41.59 -51.54 32.90
C ARG A 165 -41.81 -50.83 31.55
N ARG A 166 -43.03 -50.34 31.29
CA ARG A 166 -43.33 -49.60 30.05
C ARG A 166 -42.61 -48.26 29.98
N GLU A 167 -42.51 -47.52 31.08
CA GLU A 167 -41.74 -46.28 31.18
C GLU A 167 -40.25 -46.53 30.87
N ASP A 168 -39.65 -47.56 31.46
CA ASP A 168 -38.26 -47.95 31.18
C ASP A 168 -38.06 -48.42 29.73
N GLU A 169 -38.99 -49.18 29.15
CA GLU A 169 -38.95 -49.56 27.73
C GLU A 169 -39.00 -48.35 26.81
N VAL A 170 -39.92 -47.41 27.05
CA VAL A 170 -40.04 -46.17 26.27
C VAL A 170 -38.77 -45.33 26.41
N LYS A 171 -38.26 -45.16 27.63
CA LYS A 171 -37.02 -44.44 27.91
C LYS A 171 -35.79 -45.07 27.23
N ARG A 172 -35.72 -46.41 27.18
CA ARG A 172 -34.66 -47.14 26.46
C ARG A 172 -34.78 -46.93 24.94
N LYS A 173 -35.99 -47.04 24.37
CA LYS A 173 -36.23 -46.80 22.93
C LYS A 173 -35.86 -45.37 22.53
N LEU A 174 -36.31 -44.36 23.28
CA LEU A 174 -35.97 -42.96 23.04
C LEU A 174 -34.45 -42.72 23.08
N LYS A 175 -33.76 -43.23 24.11
CA LYS A 175 -32.30 -43.11 24.23
C LYS A 175 -31.55 -43.82 23.09
N GLU A 176 -32.07 -44.94 22.60
CA GLU A 176 -31.47 -45.64 21.46
C GLU A 176 -31.70 -44.89 20.14
N GLU A 177 -32.89 -44.32 19.92
CA GLU A 177 -33.16 -43.45 18.77
C GLU A 177 -32.29 -42.19 18.76
N GLU A 178 -32.11 -41.54 19.91
CA GLU A 178 -31.18 -40.41 20.06
C GLU A 178 -29.75 -40.83 19.71
N ARG A 179 -29.28 -41.97 20.25
CA ARG A 179 -27.94 -42.48 19.93
C ARG A 179 -27.76 -42.75 18.44
N ARG A 180 -28.74 -43.39 17.78
CA ARG A 180 -28.74 -43.65 16.32
C ARG A 180 -28.73 -42.36 15.51
N LYS A 181 -29.46 -41.32 15.93
CA LYS A 181 -29.45 -39.98 15.29
C LYS A 181 -28.06 -39.34 15.40
N VAL A 182 -27.44 -39.36 16.59
CA VAL A 182 -26.09 -38.83 16.83
C VAL A 182 -25.04 -39.60 16.02
N GLU A 183 -25.07 -40.93 16.02
CA GLU A 183 -24.17 -41.78 15.23
C GLU A 183 -24.29 -41.51 13.72
N THR A 184 -25.52 -41.32 13.22
CA THR A 184 -25.78 -41.01 11.80
C THR A 184 -25.28 -39.61 11.42
N LEU A 185 -25.57 -38.60 12.26
CA LEU A 185 -25.11 -37.23 12.04
C LEU A 185 -23.58 -37.13 12.09
N HIS A 186 -22.94 -37.79 13.05
CA HIS A 186 -21.48 -37.82 13.15
C HIS A 186 -20.84 -38.48 11.93
N ARG A 187 -21.40 -39.59 11.43
CA ARG A 187 -20.93 -40.23 10.19
C ARG A 187 -21.07 -39.31 8.98
N HIS A 188 -22.18 -38.58 8.86
CA HIS A 188 -22.40 -37.66 7.74
C HIS A 188 -21.44 -36.46 7.78
N LEU A 189 -21.23 -35.86 8.96
CA LEU A 189 -20.25 -34.79 9.16
C LEU A 189 -18.82 -35.25 8.89
N GLN A 190 -18.46 -36.48 9.27
CA GLN A 190 -17.15 -37.07 8.96
C GLN A 190 -16.97 -37.22 7.45
N MET A 191 -17.97 -37.75 6.74
CA MET A 191 -17.93 -37.88 5.28
C MET A 191 -17.81 -36.51 4.57
N GLU A 192 -18.58 -35.50 4.97
CA GLU A 192 -18.44 -34.14 4.42
C GLU A 192 -17.05 -33.54 4.68
N PHE A 193 -16.47 -33.80 5.86
CA PHE A 193 -15.15 -33.31 6.21
C PHE A 193 -14.07 -33.99 5.36
N ASP A 194 -14.13 -35.32 5.23
CA ASP A 194 -13.18 -36.10 4.44
C ASP A 194 -13.27 -35.74 2.94
N GLU A 195 -14.48 -35.49 2.41
CA GLU A 195 -14.69 -35.02 1.03
C GLU A 195 -14.10 -33.62 0.80
N LYS A 196 -14.40 -32.65 1.70
CA LYS A 196 -13.84 -31.29 1.62
C LYS A 196 -12.32 -31.30 1.79
N PHE A 197 -11.78 -32.18 2.63
CA PHE A 197 -10.35 -32.34 2.83
C PHE A 197 -9.66 -32.91 1.59
N ALA A 198 -10.26 -33.90 0.93
CA ALA A 198 -9.74 -34.46 -0.32
C ALA A 198 -9.69 -33.41 -1.44
N LEU A 199 -10.79 -32.66 -1.65
CA LEU A 199 -10.85 -31.59 -2.65
C LEU A 199 -9.81 -30.49 -2.39
N ALA A 200 -9.71 -30.01 -1.14
CA ALA A 200 -8.72 -28.99 -0.78
C ALA A 200 -7.27 -29.47 -0.94
N ASN A 201 -7.02 -30.76 -0.75
CA ASN A 201 -5.68 -31.33 -0.96
C ASN A 201 -5.35 -31.47 -2.46
N GLU A 202 -6.33 -31.81 -3.31
CA GLU A 202 -6.15 -31.83 -4.77
C GLU A 202 -5.91 -30.42 -5.35
N GLU A 203 -6.64 -29.41 -4.88
CA GLU A 203 -6.40 -28.00 -5.24
C GLU A 203 -5.01 -27.53 -4.81
N LYS A 204 -4.59 -27.88 -3.59
CA LYS A 204 -3.26 -27.57 -3.07
C LYS A 204 -2.14 -28.22 -3.89
N GLU A 205 -2.33 -29.44 -4.38
CA GLU A 205 -1.35 -30.13 -5.22
C GLU A 205 -1.21 -29.46 -6.60
N LYS A 206 -2.33 -29.09 -7.23
CA LYS A 206 -2.33 -28.31 -8.48
C LYS A 206 -1.61 -26.96 -8.33
N LEU A 207 -1.90 -26.22 -7.26
CA LEU A 207 -1.23 -24.96 -6.93
C LEU A 207 0.28 -25.16 -6.70
N ALA A 208 0.69 -26.24 -6.05
CA ALA A 208 2.11 -26.54 -5.81
C ALA A 208 2.86 -26.81 -7.13
N ASP A 209 2.23 -27.47 -8.11
CA ASP A 209 2.83 -27.72 -9.42
C ASP A 209 2.85 -26.47 -10.31
N GLU A 210 1.84 -25.59 -10.24
CA GLU A 210 1.90 -24.27 -10.88
C GLU A 210 3.03 -23.41 -10.31
N ILE A 211 3.22 -23.39 -8.98
CA ILE A 211 4.31 -22.65 -8.33
C ILE A 211 5.67 -23.16 -8.81
N LYS A 212 5.91 -24.47 -8.82
CA LYS A 212 7.16 -25.07 -9.36
C LYS A 212 7.42 -24.62 -10.79
N LYS A 213 6.38 -24.61 -11.64
CA LYS A 213 6.50 -24.20 -13.04
C LYS A 213 6.91 -22.72 -13.14
N ILE A 214 6.25 -21.84 -12.40
CA ILE A 214 6.59 -20.40 -12.33
C ILE A 214 8.03 -20.20 -11.84
N GLU A 215 8.49 -20.96 -10.85
CA GLU A 215 9.88 -20.91 -10.38
C GLU A 215 10.88 -21.34 -11.48
N THR A 216 10.59 -22.41 -12.23
CA THR A 216 11.44 -22.82 -13.36
C THR A 216 11.45 -21.80 -14.51
N ASP A 217 10.28 -21.25 -14.87
CA ASP A 217 10.17 -20.23 -15.91
C ASP A 217 10.91 -18.94 -15.50
N LYS A 218 10.86 -18.57 -14.22
CA LYS A 218 11.61 -17.45 -13.64
C LYS A 218 13.13 -17.68 -13.72
N GLN A 219 13.64 -18.84 -13.34
CA GLN A 219 15.07 -19.15 -13.44
C GLN A 219 15.58 -19.09 -14.89
N ILE A 220 14.78 -19.57 -15.86
CA ILE A 220 15.08 -19.48 -17.29
C ILE A 220 15.11 -18.01 -17.74
N ALA A 221 14.17 -17.18 -17.28
CA ALA A 221 14.15 -15.75 -17.58
C ALA A 221 15.37 -15.01 -17.01
N GLU A 222 15.72 -15.25 -15.75
CA GLU A 222 16.91 -14.66 -15.09
C GLU A 222 18.22 -15.04 -15.81
N SER A 223 18.36 -16.30 -16.27
CA SER A 223 19.51 -16.74 -17.08
C SER A 223 19.59 -15.99 -18.42
N ARG A 224 18.45 -15.84 -19.13
CA ARG A 224 18.39 -15.11 -20.41
C ARG A 224 18.68 -13.62 -20.25
N GLU A 225 18.23 -13.01 -19.16
CA GLU A 225 18.56 -11.61 -18.82
C GLU A 225 20.06 -11.42 -18.52
N ALA A 226 20.71 -12.39 -17.88
CA ALA A 226 22.16 -12.38 -17.69
C ALA A 226 22.90 -12.47 -19.04
N GLU A 227 22.54 -13.44 -19.89
CA GLU A 227 23.12 -13.60 -21.23
C GLU A 227 22.97 -12.34 -22.10
N THR A 228 21.78 -11.73 -22.14
CA THR A 228 21.57 -10.48 -22.90
C THR A 228 22.32 -9.30 -22.30
N ARG A 229 22.46 -9.23 -20.97
CA ARG A 229 23.28 -8.20 -20.30
C ARG A 229 24.76 -8.33 -20.68
N ASP A 230 25.28 -9.54 -20.74
CA ASP A 230 26.67 -9.79 -21.14
C ASP A 230 26.91 -9.48 -22.61
N GLN A 231 25.97 -9.83 -23.51
CA GLN A 231 26.01 -9.44 -24.92
C GLN A 231 25.98 -7.91 -25.10
N ILE A 232 25.12 -7.20 -24.37
CA ILE A 232 25.06 -5.73 -24.40
C ILE A 232 26.38 -5.12 -23.91
N ASN A 233 26.99 -5.68 -22.86
CA ASN A 233 28.28 -5.22 -22.35
C ASN A 233 29.41 -5.45 -23.35
N ALA A 234 29.43 -6.60 -24.05
CA ALA A 234 30.40 -6.90 -25.10
C ALA A 234 30.29 -5.89 -26.27
N LEU A 235 29.09 -5.72 -26.84
CA LEU A 235 28.83 -4.76 -27.92
C LEU A 235 29.17 -3.32 -27.51
N LYS A 236 28.94 -2.95 -26.24
CA LYS A 236 29.27 -1.62 -25.70
C LYS A 236 30.79 -1.39 -25.62
N ASN A 237 31.56 -2.43 -25.33
CA ASN A 237 33.03 -2.37 -25.35
C ASN A 237 33.54 -2.28 -26.79
N GLU A 238 33.04 -3.12 -27.71
CA GLU A 238 33.39 -3.05 -29.14
C GLU A 238 33.08 -1.67 -29.75
N LEU A 239 31.92 -1.08 -29.43
CA LEU A 239 31.56 0.26 -29.86
C LEU A 239 32.50 1.34 -29.29
N LYS A 240 32.98 1.16 -28.05
CA LYS A 240 33.94 2.08 -27.42
C LYS A 240 35.30 2.00 -28.11
N ASP A 241 35.79 0.80 -28.38
CA ASP A 241 37.08 0.59 -29.03
C ASP A 241 37.06 1.08 -30.49
N CYS A 242 35.94 0.84 -31.19
CA CYS A 242 35.70 1.37 -32.54
C CYS A 242 35.71 2.92 -32.56
N LYS A 243 35.04 3.57 -31.60
CA LYS A 243 35.08 5.04 -31.45
C LYS A 243 36.49 5.56 -31.15
N GLN A 244 37.25 4.88 -30.29
CA GLN A 244 38.63 5.27 -30.01
C GLN A 244 39.52 5.15 -31.26
N GLN A 245 39.35 4.08 -32.05
CA GLN A 245 40.04 3.94 -33.34
C GLN A 245 39.66 5.04 -34.33
N GLU A 246 38.37 5.38 -34.43
CA GLU A 246 37.88 6.45 -35.30
C GLU A 246 38.43 7.83 -34.88
N GLU A 247 38.44 8.15 -33.58
CA GLU A 247 39.08 9.36 -33.05
C GLU A 247 40.59 9.42 -33.36
N THR A 248 41.33 8.31 -33.21
CA THR A 248 42.76 8.27 -33.58
C THR A 248 42.98 8.45 -35.08
N ARG A 249 42.18 7.80 -35.93
CA ARG A 249 42.24 7.98 -37.39
C ARG A 249 41.96 9.40 -37.82
N ASN A 250 40.96 10.05 -37.21
CA ASN A 250 40.63 11.43 -37.52
C ASN A 250 41.78 12.37 -37.15
N LYS A 251 42.41 12.20 -35.98
CA LYS A 251 43.61 12.96 -35.57
C LYS A 251 44.79 12.74 -36.51
N GLU A 252 45.10 11.48 -36.87
CA GLU A 252 46.16 11.17 -37.84
C GLU A 252 45.89 11.79 -39.21
N GLN A 253 44.63 11.81 -39.65
CA GLN A 253 44.22 12.42 -40.92
C GLN A 253 44.29 13.95 -40.87
N GLU A 254 43.93 14.56 -39.74
CA GLU A 254 44.04 16.01 -39.49
C GLU A 254 45.51 16.46 -39.50
N GLU A 255 46.38 15.82 -38.71
CA GLU A 255 47.84 16.07 -38.76
C GLU A 255 48.41 15.91 -40.17
N ARG A 256 47.94 14.92 -40.94
CA ARG A 256 48.39 14.69 -42.31
C ARG A 256 47.91 15.76 -43.28
N LEU A 257 46.76 16.38 -43.03
CA LEU A 257 46.27 17.53 -43.79
C LEU A 257 47.03 18.80 -43.41
N GLU A 258 47.29 19.04 -42.12
CA GLU A 258 48.12 20.17 -41.64
C GLU A 258 49.54 20.12 -42.23
N ARG A 259 50.20 18.95 -42.20
CA ARG A 259 51.54 18.78 -42.81
C ARG A 259 51.54 19.09 -44.31
N LYS A 260 50.49 18.70 -45.04
CA LYS A 260 50.32 19.03 -46.46
C LYS A 260 50.07 20.53 -46.69
N LEU A 261 49.26 21.16 -45.84
CA LEU A 261 48.99 22.60 -45.90
C LEU A 261 50.30 23.38 -45.70
N HIS A 262 51.03 23.07 -44.63
CA HIS A 262 52.33 23.68 -44.34
C HIS A 262 53.35 23.45 -45.47
N GLU A 263 53.35 22.27 -46.12
CA GLU A 263 54.21 22.01 -47.29
C GLU A 263 53.82 22.87 -48.51
N MET A 264 52.51 23.04 -48.77
CA MET A 264 52.04 23.93 -49.83
C MET A 264 52.36 25.40 -49.55
N GLU A 265 52.13 25.87 -48.33
CA GLU A 265 52.47 27.24 -47.90
C GLU A 265 53.97 27.51 -48.05
N ARG A 266 54.83 26.55 -47.66
CA ARG A 266 56.28 26.67 -47.83
C ARG A 266 56.67 26.75 -49.30
N LYS A 267 56.10 25.89 -50.17
CA LYS A 267 56.31 25.93 -51.62
C LYS A 267 55.83 27.23 -52.25
N GLN A 268 54.69 27.77 -51.80
CA GLN A 268 54.16 29.04 -52.27
C GLN A 268 55.05 30.22 -51.84
N ALA A 269 55.58 30.20 -50.61
CA ALA A 269 56.54 31.20 -50.13
C ALA A 269 57.87 31.13 -50.90
N GLU A 270 58.43 29.93 -51.11
CA GLU A 270 59.61 29.70 -51.95
C GLU A 270 59.41 30.26 -53.37
N GLN A 271 58.24 30.02 -53.97
CA GLN A 271 57.91 30.48 -55.32
C GLN A 271 57.74 32.01 -55.39
N LEU A 272 57.10 32.63 -54.38
CA LEU A 272 56.96 34.09 -54.28
C LEU A 272 58.32 34.77 -54.05
N GLN A 273 59.19 34.16 -53.25
CA GLN A 273 60.56 34.63 -53.03
C GLN A 273 61.38 34.55 -54.32
N MET A 274 61.27 33.45 -55.08
CA MET A 274 61.94 33.31 -56.38
C MET A 274 61.48 34.38 -57.39
N GLN A 275 60.17 34.65 -57.47
CA GLN A 275 59.64 35.74 -58.32
C GLN A 275 60.16 37.11 -57.87
N THR A 276 60.20 37.36 -56.56
CA THR A 276 60.69 38.63 -55.98
C THR A 276 62.18 38.83 -56.23
N ASN A 277 63.00 37.79 -56.06
CA ASN A 277 64.43 37.83 -56.35
C ASN A 277 64.68 38.13 -57.82
N LYS A 278 63.99 37.45 -58.74
CA LYS A 278 64.10 37.71 -60.18
C LYS A 278 63.72 39.15 -60.53
N ALA A 279 62.61 39.66 -59.99
CA ALA A 279 62.19 41.05 -60.22
C ALA A 279 63.21 42.07 -59.65
N ASN A 280 63.93 41.72 -58.58
CA ASN A 280 65.00 42.54 -58.04
C ASN A 280 66.28 42.47 -58.90
N GLU A 281 66.65 41.30 -59.42
CA GLU A 281 67.76 41.14 -60.38
C GLU A 281 67.51 41.93 -61.67
N ASP A 282 66.29 41.85 -62.23
CA ASP A 282 65.87 42.64 -63.40
C ASP A 282 66.00 44.15 -63.12
N ARG A 283 65.56 44.61 -61.93
CA ARG A 283 65.71 46.02 -61.51
C ARG A 283 67.17 46.45 -61.31
N ILE A 284 68.01 45.61 -60.71
CA ILE A 284 69.45 45.87 -60.55
C ILE A 284 70.11 46.01 -61.92
N THR A 285 69.82 45.08 -62.84
CA THR A 285 70.34 45.10 -64.21
C THR A 285 69.91 46.38 -64.96
N GLN A 286 68.65 46.80 -64.78
CA GLN A 286 68.14 48.03 -65.38
C GLN A 286 68.81 49.29 -64.81
N LEU A 287 69.07 49.33 -63.50
CA LEU A 287 69.79 50.41 -62.84
C LEU A 287 71.28 50.46 -63.26
N GLN A 288 71.94 49.31 -63.40
CA GLN A 288 73.32 49.23 -63.92
C GLN A 288 73.41 49.80 -65.34
N LYS A 289 72.48 49.43 -66.22
CA LYS A 289 72.42 49.98 -67.58
C LYS A 289 72.18 51.50 -67.60
N GLN A 290 71.31 52.01 -66.72
CA GLN A 290 71.13 53.46 -66.56
C GLN A 290 72.39 54.17 -66.04
N MET A 291 73.17 53.52 -65.16
CA MET A 291 74.45 54.03 -64.68
C MET A 291 75.46 54.11 -65.83
N GLU A 292 75.63 53.04 -66.62
CA GLU A 292 76.52 53.05 -67.80
C GLU A 292 76.15 54.12 -68.83
N ASP A 293 74.86 54.26 -69.18
CA ASP A 293 74.41 55.28 -70.13
C ASP A 293 74.62 56.70 -69.58
N ASN A 294 74.49 56.91 -68.26
CA ASN A 294 74.82 58.18 -67.61
C ASN A 294 76.33 58.44 -67.55
N GLU A 295 77.16 57.40 -67.39
CA GLU A 295 78.61 57.48 -67.38
C GLU A 295 79.15 57.83 -68.77
N ARG A 296 78.69 57.15 -69.82
CA ARG A 296 79.00 57.50 -71.23
C ARG A 296 78.61 58.95 -71.57
N ARG A 297 77.45 59.43 -71.08
CA ARG A 297 77.03 60.84 -71.24
C ARG A 297 78.01 61.81 -70.57
N ARG A 298 78.56 61.47 -69.39
CA ARG A 298 79.58 62.28 -68.71
C ARG A 298 80.92 62.25 -69.45
N GLU A 299 81.37 61.09 -69.91
CA GLU A 299 82.59 60.96 -70.71
C GLU A 299 82.50 61.79 -72.00
N GLN A 300 81.35 61.75 -72.68
CA GLN A 300 81.14 62.49 -73.93
C GLN A 300 81.10 64.01 -73.68
N GLN A 301 80.52 64.47 -72.57
CA GLN A 301 80.63 65.87 -72.13
C GLN A 301 82.08 66.29 -71.82
N ILE A 302 82.89 65.42 -71.21
CA ILE A 302 84.31 65.68 -70.93
C ILE A 302 85.11 65.79 -72.23
N GLU A 303 84.84 64.93 -73.21
CA GLU A 303 85.52 64.93 -74.52
C GLU A 303 85.15 66.16 -75.37
N ASP A 304 83.89 66.57 -75.38
CA ASP A 304 83.47 67.80 -76.08
C ASP A 304 84.11 69.05 -75.44
N LEU A 305 84.17 69.12 -74.10
CA LEU A 305 84.88 70.18 -73.37
C LEU A 305 86.39 70.19 -73.67
N ARG A 306 87.04 69.02 -73.82
CA ARG A 306 88.44 68.92 -74.24
C ARG A 306 88.65 69.52 -75.64
N ARG A 307 87.82 69.15 -76.61
CA ARG A 307 87.89 69.67 -77.99
C ARG A 307 87.64 71.16 -78.07
N GLU A 308 86.72 71.69 -77.26
CA GLU A 308 86.47 73.12 -77.20
C GLU A 308 87.68 73.88 -76.63
N ASN A 309 88.31 73.35 -75.57
CA ASN A 309 89.54 73.91 -75.02
C ASN A 309 90.72 73.82 -76.01
N GLU A 310 90.89 72.73 -76.76
CA GLU A 310 91.92 72.62 -77.80
C GLU A 310 91.75 73.62 -78.97
N ARG A 311 90.52 74.03 -79.28
CA ARG A 311 90.27 75.12 -80.23
C ARG A 311 90.68 76.46 -79.63
N LYS A 312 90.24 76.75 -78.40
CA LYS A 312 90.59 77.98 -77.67
C LYS A 312 92.12 78.15 -77.53
N VAL A 313 92.86 77.06 -77.29
CA VAL A 313 94.33 77.08 -77.26
C VAL A 313 94.91 77.45 -78.63
N ARG A 314 94.44 76.83 -79.72
CA ARG A 314 94.91 77.13 -81.08
C ARG A 314 94.64 78.57 -81.51
N ASP A 315 93.47 79.12 -81.20
CA ASP A 315 93.13 80.51 -81.52
C ASP A 315 94.06 81.50 -80.78
N VAL A 316 94.42 81.19 -79.53
CA VAL A 316 95.40 81.96 -78.75
C VAL A 316 96.80 81.88 -79.36
N GLU A 317 97.28 80.68 -79.73
CA GLU A 317 98.58 80.49 -80.37
C GLU A 317 98.72 81.24 -81.70
N GLU A 318 97.65 81.29 -82.50
CA GLU A 318 97.66 82.03 -83.77
C GLU A 318 97.66 83.55 -83.54
N SER A 319 96.92 84.03 -82.53
CA SER A 319 96.93 85.46 -82.15
C SER A 319 98.32 85.94 -81.71
N TYR A 320 99.04 85.11 -80.95
CA TYR A 320 100.38 85.43 -80.45
C TYR A 320 101.42 85.48 -81.58
N ARG A 321 101.29 84.60 -82.58
CA ARG A 321 102.17 84.54 -83.76
C ARG A 321 102.08 85.82 -84.61
N ARG A 322 100.86 86.31 -84.85
CA ARG A 322 100.61 87.56 -85.58
C ARG A 322 101.15 88.79 -84.86
N GLN A 323 101.26 88.77 -83.52
CA GLN A 323 101.89 89.84 -82.75
C GLN A 323 103.42 89.87 -82.92
N GLN A 324 104.08 88.71 -83.05
CA GLN A 324 105.55 88.67 -83.21
C GLN A 324 106.02 89.16 -84.60
N GLU A 325 105.30 88.84 -85.67
CA GLU A 325 105.67 89.31 -87.02
C GLU A 325 105.55 90.84 -87.18
N ALA A 326 104.59 91.47 -86.48
CA ALA A 326 104.43 92.93 -86.48
C ALA A 326 105.57 93.69 -85.79
N ALA A 327 106.38 93.02 -84.96
CA ALA A 327 107.52 93.63 -84.27
C ALA A 327 108.78 93.71 -85.17
N ALA A 328 108.94 92.79 -86.11
CA ALA A 328 110.17 92.66 -86.92
C ALA A 328 110.36 93.76 -87.99
N LEU A 329 109.35 94.60 -88.25
CA LEU A 329 109.37 95.63 -89.29
C LEU A 329 109.79 97.03 -88.82
N ARG A 330 110.25 97.21 -87.57
CA ARG A 330 110.59 98.54 -87.00
C ARG A 330 112.07 98.86 -86.78
N ASP A 331 112.97 97.90 -86.86
CA ASP A 331 114.38 98.08 -86.46
C ASP A 331 115.36 98.40 -87.61
N ASN A 332 114.84 98.82 -88.77
CA ASN A 332 115.64 99.08 -89.97
C ASN A 332 115.35 100.46 -90.59
N SER A 333 115.53 101.56 -89.83
CA SER A 333 115.74 102.96 -90.31
C SER A 333 115.90 104.01 -89.17
N ARG A 334 116.94 103.89 -88.33
CA ARG A 334 117.54 104.97 -87.50
C ARG A 334 118.79 104.42 -86.80
N THR A 335 120.01 104.99 -86.82
CA THR A 335 120.60 106.14 -87.54
C THR A 335 120.13 107.58 -87.23
N GLY A 336 120.87 108.27 -86.35
CA GLY A 336 121.15 109.71 -86.45
C GLY A 336 120.41 110.67 -85.50
N ILE A 337 121.21 111.57 -84.88
CA ILE A 337 120.81 112.82 -84.19
C ILE A 337 120.09 112.66 -82.84
N GLU A 338 120.88 112.61 -81.77
CA GLU A 338 120.63 113.39 -80.54
C GLU A 338 121.99 113.62 -79.83
N LYS A 339 122.76 114.55 -80.40
CA LYS A 339 123.86 115.27 -79.74
C LYS A 339 123.51 116.75 -79.90
N GLU A 340 123.22 117.43 -78.79
CA GLU A 340 123.19 118.90 -78.53
C GLU A 340 122.16 119.31 -77.45
N GLU A 341 122.07 118.54 -76.35
CA GLU A 341 121.57 118.97 -75.03
C GLU A 341 122.25 118.11 -73.94
N ASP A 342 123.54 118.22 -73.59
CA ASP A 342 124.43 119.37 -73.42
C ASP A 342 123.85 120.59 -72.67
N ALA A 343 124.75 121.33 -72.02
CA ALA A 343 124.55 122.64 -71.38
C ALA A 343 123.64 122.82 -70.13
N PHE A 344 122.65 121.96 -69.80
CA PHE A 344 121.76 122.26 -68.64
C PHE A 344 122.00 121.51 -67.31
N SER A 345 122.51 120.27 -67.32
CA SER A 345 122.74 119.54 -66.05
C SER A 345 124.01 119.99 -65.30
N GLN A 346 124.96 120.65 -65.99
CA GLN A 346 126.15 121.25 -65.38
C GLN A 346 125.89 122.63 -64.73
N ILE A 347 124.66 123.17 -64.83
CA ILE A 347 124.26 124.45 -64.18
C ILE A 347 123.50 124.20 -62.86
N TRP A 348 122.78 123.07 -62.71
CA TRP A 348 122.09 122.76 -61.46
C TRP A 348 123.04 122.37 -60.30
N THR A 349 124.30 122.05 -60.63
CA THR A 349 125.41 121.89 -59.68
C THR A 349 125.76 123.18 -58.91
N GLY A 350 125.32 124.37 -59.35
CA GLY A 350 125.48 125.62 -58.60
C GLY A 350 124.33 125.95 -57.64
N VAL A 351 123.08 125.67 -58.03
CA VAL A 351 121.89 126.18 -57.32
C VAL A 351 121.56 125.37 -56.05
N LYS A 352 121.88 124.06 -56.00
CA LYS A 352 121.74 123.28 -54.76
C LYS A 352 122.85 123.48 -53.72
N GLY A 353 123.98 124.11 -54.08
CA GLY A 353 124.94 124.63 -53.10
C GLY A 353 124.36 125.83 -52.31
N ALA A 354 123.60 126.70 -52.99
CA ALA A 354 122.91 127.83 -52.37
C ALA A 354 121.52 127.47 -51.79
N ALA A 355 120.98 126.28 -52.12
CA ALA A 355 119.85 125.64 -51.42
C ALA A 355 120.25 124.92 -50.11
N LYS A 356 121.38 125.37 -49.55
CA LYS A 356 121.42 125.97 -48.20
C LYS A 356 121.48 124.94 -47.06
N ALA A 357 122.54 124.93 -46.25
CA ALA A 357 123.04 126.06 -45.44
C ALA A 357 121.96 126.87 -44.65
N VAL A 358 120.67 126.66 -44.89
CA VAL A 358 119.56 126.97 -43.96
C VAL A 358 119.17 125.70 -43.21
N VAL A 359 119.34 124.50 -43.77
CA VAL A 359 119.08 123.25 -43.02
C VAL A 359 120.17 122.99 -41.97
N GLU A 360 121.41 123.43 -42.16
CA GLU A 360 122.42 123.48 -41.07
C GLU A 360 122.30 124.72 -40.16
N THR A 361 121.71 125.83 -40.65
CA THR A 361 121.58 127.09 -39.89
C THR A 361 120.16 127.34 -39.34
N VAL A 362 119.33 126.29 -39.31
CA VAL A 362 118.26 126.08 -38.32
C VAL A 362 118.74 124.95 -37.40
N LYS A 363 119.89 125.18 -36.75
CA LYS A 363 119.95 125.59 -35.33
C LYS A 363 119.51 124.46 -34.40
N LYS A 364 120.36 123.93 -33.50
CA LYS A 364 121.64 124.44 -32.95
C LYS A 364 121.61 125.86 -32.32
N CYS A 365 120.41 126.40 -32.12
CA CYS A 365 120.10 127.54 -31.23
C CYS A 365 118.72 127.30 -30.56
N SER A 366 118.63 126.17 -29.86
CA SER A 366 117.79 125.89 -28.69
C SER A 366 118.36 124.57 -28.14
N ILE A 367 119.53 124.55 -27.48
CA ILE A 367 119.86 125.22 -26.20
C ILE A 367 118.94 124.70 -25.09
N MET A 368 119.27 123.54 -24.51
CA MET A 368 119.98 123.43 -23.22
C MET A 368 120.41 121.99 -22.97
#